data_AF-A0A660SZ63-F1
#
_entry.id   AF-A0A660SZ63-F1
#
_cell.length_a   1.000
_cell.length_b   1.000
_cell.length_c   1.000
_cell.angle_alpha   90.00
_cell.angle_beta   90.00
_cell.angle_gamma   90.00
#
_symmetry.space_group_name_H-M   'P 1'
#
loop_
_entity.id
_entity.type
_entity.pdbx_description
1 polymer ?
#
loop_
_entity_poly.entity_id
_entity_poly.type
_entity_poly.pdbx_seq_one_letter_code
_entity_poly.pdbx_strand_id
1 'polypeptide(L)'
;MKVMIDFSHSKNLPVIYHGCGNSTMIWPDLIEIGLDAYNPLEAKSGMDVIDKRRTFGHDMAFCGNIDVMKWADASLEDLEAEVLTKMNAAKGGGYIVQSDHSVPSNVSTERYEYAFNIVKNTVNIP
;
A
#
# COMPACT_ATOMS: atom_id res chain seq x y z
N MET A 1 -20.60 -4.02 5.74
CA MET A 1 -19.31 -4.63 5.33
C MET A 1 -19.04 -5.96 6.03
N LYS A 2 -19.22 -6.05 7.37
CA LYS A 2 -19.01 -7.29 8.14
C LYS A 2 -19.59 -8.57 7.53
N VAL A 3 -20.86 -8.56 7.11
CA VAL A 3 -21.50 -9.74 6.48
C VAL A 3 -20.75 -10.24 5.24
N MET A 4 -20.17 -9.34 4.43
CA MET A 4 -19.39 -9.71 3.25
C MET A 4 -18.01 -10.26 3.63
N ILE A 5 -17.40 -9.69 4.68
CA ILE A 5 -16.14 -10.18 5.25
C ILE A 5 -16.34 -11.60 5.79
N ASP A 6 -17.31 -11.79 6.69
CA ASP A 6 -17.62 -13.09 7.28
C ASP A 6 -17.92 -14.15 6.21
N PHE A 7 -18.69 -13.79 5.17
CA PHE A 7 -18.97 -14.70 4.06
C PHE A 7 -17.70 -15.08 3.29
N SER A 8 -16.84 -14.12 2.96
CA SER A 8 -15.59 -14.36 2.22
C SER A 8 -14.61 -15.20 3.04
N HIS A 9 -14.47 -14.88 4.34
CA HIS A 9 -13.67 -15.65 5.29
C HIS A 9 -14.19 -17.09 5.45
N SER A 10 -15.51 -17.32 5.41
CA SER A 10 -16.08 -18.68 5.41
C SER A 10 -15.67 -19.52 4.19
N LYS A 11 -15.12 -18.87 3.16
CA LYS A 11 -14.56 -19.49 1.94
C LYS A 11 -13.03 -19.44 1.90
N ASN A 12 -12.37 -19.05 2.99
CA ASN A 12 -10.92 -18.82 3.06
C ASN A 12 -10.42 -17.77 2.06
N LEU A 13 -11.25 -16.76 1.75
CA LEU A 13 -10.89 -15.66 0.84
C LEU A 13 -10.65 -14.37 1.64
N PRO A 14 -9.50 -13.70 1.47
CA PRO A 14 -9.25 -12.40 2.09
C PRO A 14 -10.09 -11.31 1.41
N VAL A 15 -10.39 -10.25 2.16
CA VAL A 15 -11.13 -9.08 1.71
C VAL A 15 -10.24 -7.85 1.77
N ILE A 16 -10.07 -7.23 0.59
CA ILE A 16 -9.39 -5.95 0.44
C ILE A 16 -10.44 -4.89 0.14
N TYR A 17 -10.52 -3.85 0.98
CA TYR A 17 -11.43 -2.74 0.76
C TYR A 17 -10.77 -1.66 -0.09
N HIS A 18 -11.44 -1.21 -1.15
CA HIS A 18 -10.98 -0.09 -1.94
C HIS A 18 -11.62 1.24 -1.48
N GLY A 19 -10.83 2.22 -1.07
CA GLY A 19 -11.30 3.57 -0.74
C GLY A 19 -10.23 4.64 -0.90
N CYS A 20 -10.55 5.68 -1.66
CA CYS A 20 -9.67 6.84 -1.85
C CYS A 20 -9.73 7.82 -0.67
N GLY A 21 -8.75 8.71 -0.58
CA GLY A 21 -8.64 9.72 0.46
C GLY A 21 -8.25 9.15 1.82
N ASN A 22 -8.33 9.99 2.84
CA ASN A 22 -7.91 9.62 4.20
C ASN A 22 -9.10 9.12 5.03
N SER A 23 -9.20 7.80 5.15
CA SER A 23 -10.24 7.12 5.95
C SER A 23 -9.76 6.65 7.32
N THR A 24 -8.59 7.14 7.79
CA THR A 24 -7.97 6.68 9.05
C THR A 24 -8.95 6.69 10.25
N MET A 25 -9.88 7.64 10.26
CA MET A 25 -10.87 7.80 11.33
C MET A 25 -11.73 6.54 11.55
N ILE A 26 -12.03 5.78 10.50
CA ILE A 26 -12.90 4.59 10.57
C ILE A 26 -12.12 3.28 10.66
N TRP A 27 -10.79 3.31 10.57
CA TRP A 27 -9.97 2.09 10.55
C TRP A 27 -10.10 1.21 11.80
N PRO A 28 -10.26 1.75 13.03
CA PRO A 28 -10.53 0.90 14.19
C PRO A 28 -11.76 0.00 13.98
N ASP A 29 -12.84 0.54 13.44
CA ASP A 29 -14.05 -0.22 13.14
C ASP A 29 -13.81 -1.23 12.01
N LEU A 30 -13.01 -0.87 10.99
CA LEU A 30 -12.67 -1.77 9.89
C LEU A 30 -11.84 -2.97 10.36
N ILE A 31 -10.89 -2.73 11.26
CA ILE A 31 -10.07 -3.75 11.90
C ILE A 31 -10.95 -4.64 12.78
N GLU A 32 -11.84 -4.04 13.59
CA GLU A 32 -12.76 -4.79 14.48
C GLU A 32 -13.64 -5.77 13.69
N ILE A 33 -14.14 -5.37 12.52
CA ILE A 33 -14.96 -6.24 11.67
C ILE A 33 -14.14 -7.24 10.82
N GLY A 34 -12.81 -7.26 10.98
CA GLY A 34 -11.92 -8.24 10.35
C GLY A 34 -11.51 -7.92 8.91
N LEU A 35 -11.40 -6.65 8.52
CA LEU A 35 -10.88 -6.31 7.19
C LEU A 35 -9.40 -6.74 7.06
N ASP A 36 -9.08 -7.52 6.03
CA ASP A 36 -7.70 -8.01 5.84
C ASP A 36 -6.75 -6.94 5.31
N ALA A 37 -7.19 -6.11 4.36
CA ALA A 37 -6.36 -5.04 3.81
C ALA A 37 -7.13 -3.80 3.34
N TYR A 38 -6.45 -2.65 3.35
CA TYR A 38 -6.93 -1.40 2.77
C TYR A 38 -6.18 -1.06 1.49
N ASN A 39 -6.91 -0.65 0.45
CA ASN A 39 -6.38 -0.28 -0.86
C ASN A 39 -7.08 0.99 -1.40
N PRO A 40 -6.40 1.88 -2.12
CA PRO A 40 -4.99 2.15 -1.95
C PRO A 40 -4.77 2.88 -0.62
N LEU A 41 -3.58 2.72 -0.06
CA LEU A 41 -3.06 3.63 0.93
C LEU A 41 -2.53 4.87 0.21
N GLU A 42 -3.43 5.83 -0.04
CA GLU A 42 -3.15 7.05 -0.79
C GLU A 42 -2.18 7.99 -0.07
N ALA A 43 -0.92 8.04 -0.54
CA ALA A 43 0.15 8.86 0.05
C ALA A 43 -0.19 10.36 0.01
N LYS A 44 -0.78 10.82 -1.10
CA LYS A 44 -1.19 12.22 -1.31
C LYS A 44 -2.23 12.72 -0.32
N SER A 45 -3.01 11.82 0.27
CA SER A 45 -4.02 12.15 1.27
C SER A 45 -3.44 12.27 2.70
N GLY A 46 -2.11 12.25 2.83
CA GLY A 46 -1.42 12.30 4.11
C GLY A 46 -1.40 10.95 4.84
N MET A 47 -1.62 9.85 4.13
CA MET A 47 -1.48 8.52 4.69
C MET A 47 -0.10 7.96 4.36
N ASP A 48 0.84 8.02 5.28
CA ASP A 48 2.18 7.42 5.13
C ASP A 48 2.21 6.00 5.73
N VAL A 49 2.65 4.99 4.97
CA VAL A 49 2.65 3.59 5.42
C VAL A 49 3.55 3.33 6.61
N ILE A 50 4.66 4.05 6.76
CA ILE A 50 5.56 3.91 7.91
C ILE A 50 4.86 4.42 9.16
N ASP A 51 4.21 5.58 9.06
CA ASP A 51 3.41 6.13 10.16
C ASP A 51 2.22 5.22 10.51
N LYS A 52 1.51 4.69 9.49
CA LYS A 52 0.39 3.76 9.74
C LYS A 52 0.86 2.45 10.37
N ARG A 53 2.04 1.94 10.00
CA ARG A 53 2.65 0.79 10.70
C ARG A 53 2.98 1.09 12.16
N ARG A 54 3.40 2.31 12.48
CA ARG A 54 3.65 2.70 13.89
C ARG A 54 2.35 2.76 14.70
N THR A 55 1.24 3.19 14.10
CA THR A 55 -0.05 3.33 14.79
C THR A 55 -0.85 2.03 14.87
N PHE A 56 -0.92 1.26 13.78
CA PHE A 56 -1.80 0.09 13.64
C PHE A 56 -1.06 -1.24 13.51
N GLY A 57 0.28 -1.23 13.53
CA GLY A 57 1.09 -2.44 13.48
C GLY A 57 0.74 -3.32 12.28
N HIS A 58 0.38 -4.57 12.57
CA HIS A 58 -0.03 -5.58 11.59
C HIS A 58 -1.50 -6.03 11.77
N ASP A 59 -2.33 -5.21 12.42
CA ASP A 59 -3.76 -5.51 12.61
C ASP A 59 -4.54 -5.53 11.29
N MET A 60 -4.00 -4.88 10.25
CA MET A 60 -4.50 -4.90 8.87
C MET A 60 -3.33 -4.73 7.89
N ALA A 61 -3.47 -5.28 6.70
CA ALA A 61 -2.53 -5.09 5.59
C ALA A 61 -2.80 -3.79 4.81
N PHE A 62 -1.79 -3.31 4.10
CA PHE A 62 -1.88 -2.10 3.27
C PHE A 62 -1.49 -2.41 1.84
N CYS A 63 -2.20 -1.83 0.87
CA CYS A 63 -1.86 -1.88 -0.56
C CYS A 63 -1.56 -0.46 -1.05
N GLY A 64 -0.52 -0.23 -1.85
CA GLY A 64 -0.24 1.10 -2.42
C GLY A 64 0.92 1.86 -1.77
N ASN A 65 0.73 3.16 -1.56
CA ASN A 65 1.63 4.11 -0.90
C ASN A 65 2.88 4.61 -1.62
N ILE A 66 3.11 4.24 -2.88
CA ILE A 66 4.05 4.97 -3.73
C ILE A 66 3.30 6.09 -4.45
N ASP A 67 3.59 7.35 -4.11
CA ASP A 67 2.97 8.52 -4.75
C ASP A 67 3.14 8.47 -6.27
N VAL A 68 2.04 8.31 -7.00
CA VAL A 68 2.08 8.15 -8.45
C VAL A 68 2.55 9.42 -9.19
N MET A 69 2.47 10.62 -8.58
CA MET A 69 3.09 11.82 -9.16
C MET A 69 4.61 11.77 -9.04
N LYS A 70 5.16 11.34 -7.89
CA LYS A 70 6.61 11.13 -7.76
C LYS A 70 7.09 10.07 -8.74
N TRP A 71 6.30 9.02 -8.93
CA TRP A 71 6.59 7.99 -9.91
C TRP A 71 6.71 8.56 -11.32
N ALA A 72 5.81 9.46 -11.72
CA ALA A 72 5.89 10.12 -13.02
C ALA A 72 7.05 11.14 -13.12
N ASP A 73 7.18 12.02 -12.14
CA ASP A 73 7.87 13.31 -12.32
C ASP A 73 9.15 13.48 -11.48
N ALA A 74 9.38 12.65 -10.46
CA ALA A 74 10.56 12.80 -9.60
C ALA A 74 11.87 12.37 -10.30
N SER A 75 13.02 12.77 -9.74
CA SER A 75 14.29 12.16 -10.14
C SER A 75 14.28 10.65 -9.86
N LEU A 76 15.10 9.87 -10.58
CA LEU A 76 15.20 8.42 -10.31
C LEU A 76 15.73 8.15 -8.89
N GLU A 77 16.63 9.00 -8.39
CA GLU A 77 17.18 8.93 -7.04
C GLU A 77 16.10 9.18 -5.97
N ASP A 78 15.25 10.19 -6.17
CA ASP A 78 14.12 10.46 -5.26
C ASP A 78 13.07 9.34 -5.30
N LEU A 79 12.79 8.80 -6.49
CA LEU A 79 11.87 7.67 -6.65
C LEU A 79 12.41 6.43 -5.94
N GLU A 80 13.70 6.15 -6.08
CA GLU A 80 14.36 5.04 -5.39
C GLU A 80 14.33 5.22 -3.87
N ALA A 81 14.67 6.41 -3.38
CA ALA A 81 14.62 6.73 -1.96
C ALA A 81 13.20 6.57 -1.38
N GLU A 82 12.17 7.02 -2.11
CA GLU A 82 10.76 6.83 -1.74
C GLU A 82 10.44 5.33 -1.63
N VAL A 83 10.70 4.55 -2.69
CA VAL A 83 10.39 3.12 -2.71
C VAL A 83 11.12 2.38 -1.58
N LEU A 84 12.43 2.56 -1.44
CA LEU A 84 13.23 1.90 -0.40
C LEU A 84 12.78 2.28 1.02
N THR A 85 12.41 3.55 1.24
CA THR A 85 11.87 3.99 2.53
C THR A 85 10.58 3.26 2.84
N LYS A 86 9.64 3.21 1.89
CA LYS A 86 8.34 2.55 2.05
C LYS A 86 8.46 1.04 2.22
N MET A 87 9.46 0.41 1.61
CA MET A 87 9.75 -1.01 1.79
C MET A 87 10.00 -1.41 3.26
N ASN A 88 10.36 -0.47 4.14
CA ASN A 88 10.45 -0.78 5.57
C ASN A 88 9.10 -1.24 6.17
N ALA A 89 7.96 -0.82 5.63
CA ALA A 89 6.64 -1.29 6.07
C ALA A 89 6.32 -2.73 5.67
N ALA A 90 7.12 -3.35 4.80
CA ALA A 90 6.99 -4.75 4.41
C ALA A 90 7.61 -5.72 5.44
N LYS A 91 8.47 -5.23 6.34
CA LYS A 91 9.05 -6.05 7.41
C LYS A 91 7.92 -6.59 8.29
N GLY A 92 7.84 -7.91 8.44
CA GLY A 92 6.74 -8.58 9.14
C GLY A 92 5.52 -8.91 8.27
N GLY A 93 5.56 -8.61 6.98
CA GLY A 93 4.48 -8.94 6.04
C GLY A 93 3.31 -7.94 6.02
N GLY A 94 2.29 -8.24 5.22
CA GLY A 94 1.05 -7.46 5.14
C GLY A 94 1.18 -6.12 4.41
N TYR A 95 2.22 -5.89 3.60
CA TYR A 95 2.30 -4.70 2.73
C TYR A 95 2.45 -5.13 1.27
N ILE A 96 1.51 -4.70 0.44
CA ILE A 96 1.47 -4.94 -1.00
C ILE A 96 1.83 -3.62 -1.68
N VAL A 97 3.11 -3.46 -2.04
CA VAL A 97 3.62 -2.23 -2.64
C VAL A 97 2.99 -2.02 -4.02
N GLN A 98 2.32 -0.89 -4.19
CA GLN A 98 1.70 -0.48 -5.46
C GLN A 98 1.77 1.05 -5.56
N SER A 99 1.38 1.60 -6.71
CA SER A 99 1.08 3.03 -6.78
C SER A 99 -0.07 3.35 -5.82
N ASP A 100 -0.07 4.56 -5.29
CA ASP A 100 -1.10 5.03 -4.36
C ASP A 100 -2.44 5.36 -5.04
N HIS A 101 -2.48 5.26 -6.37
CA HIS A 101 -3.64 5.35 -7.24
C HIS A 101 -3.39 4.64 -8.58
N SER A 102 -4.38 4.68 -9.48
CA SER A 102 -4.18 4.26 -10.87
C SER A 102 -2.97 4.93 -11.50
N VAL A 103 -2.18 4.15 -12.25
CA VAL A 103 -0.99 4.63 -12.97
C VAL A 103 -1.45 5.46 -14.18
N PRO A 104 -1.17 6.77 -14.22
CA PRO A 104 -1.52 7.64 -15.34
C PRO A 104 -0.57 7.43 -16.53
N SER A 105 -0.99 7.87 -17.72
CA SER A 105 -0.23 7.69 -18.97
C SER A 105 1.10 8.43 -19.05
N ASN A 106 1.38 9.37 -18.13
CA ASN A 106 2.67 10.06 -18.04
C ASN A 106 3.72 9.27 -17.24
N VAL A 107 3.38 8.12 -16.66
CA VAL A 107 4.39 7.18 -16.15
C VAL A 107 4.86 6.31 -17.31
N SER A 108 6.11 6.50 -17.74
CA SER A 108 6.70 5.68 -18.79
C SER A 108 6.90 4.23 -18.32
N THR A 109 6.93 3.28 -19.26
CA THR A 109 7.20 1.87 -18.96
C THR A 109 8.54 1.69 -18.24
N GLU A 110 9.58 2.40 -18.67
CA GLU A 110 10.91 2.32 -18.07
C GLU A 110 10.90 2.78 -16.61
N ARG A 111 10.13 3.83 -16.29
CA ARG A 111 9.99 4.31 -14.91
C ARG A 111 9.17 3.36 -14.06
N TYR A 112 8.14 2.74 -14.63
CA TYR A 112 7.39 1.68 -13.95
C TYR A 112 8.29 0.48 -13.63
N GLU A 113 9.04 0.00 -14.62
CA GLU A 113 10.00 -1.10 -14.47
C GLU A 113 11.10 -0.76 -13.47
N TYR A 114 11.60 0.46 -13.45
CA TYR A 114 12.61 0.92 -12.49
C TYR A 114 12.15 0.72 -11.04
N ALA A 115 10.99 1.29 -10.67
CA ALA A 115 10.43 1.14 -9.33
C ALA A 115 10.07 -0.31 -9.01
N PHE A 116 9.50 -1.05 -9.96
CA PHE A 116 9.21 -2.48 -9.81
C PHE A 116 10.47 -3.30 -9.50
N ASN A 117 11.57 -3.03 -10.21
CA ASN A 117 12.84 -3.73 -10.01
C ASN A 117 13.46 -3.41 -8.64
N ILE A 118 13.32 -2.18 -8.14
CA ILE A 118 13.74 -1.84 -6.76
C ILE A 118 12.98 -2.69 -5.74
N VAL A 119 11.65 -2.75 -5.85
CA VAL A 119 10.81 -3.59 -4.96
C VAL A 119 11.25 -5.05 -5.04
N LYS A 120 11.35 -5.60 -6.25
CA LYS A 120 11.75 -7.00 -6.50
C LYS A 120 13.12 -7.33 -5.91
N ASN A 121 14.09 -6.45 -6.06
CA ASN A 121 15.45 -6.66 -5.55
C ASN A 121 15.54 -6.50 -4.04
N THR A 122 14.66 -5.70 -3.43
CA THR A 122 14.60 -5.52 -1.98
C THR A 122 13.98 -6.74 -1.27
N VAL A 123 13.01 -7.40 -1.89
CA VAL A 123 12.34 -8.60 -1.35
C VAL A 123 13.21 -9.86 -1.47
N ASN A 124 14.18 -9.87 -2.40
CA ASN A 124 15.12 -10.99 -2.62
C ASN A 124 16.41 -10.90 -1.80
N ILE A 125 16.46 -10.08 -0.75
CA ILE A 125 17.55 -10.14 0.22
C ILE A 125 17.22 -11.29 1.18
N PRO A 126 18.06 -12.35 1.25
CA PRO A 126 17.82 -13.53 2.07
C PRO A 126 17.69 -13.22 3.56
#